data_AF-A0A1Y4CGG9-F1
#
_entry.id   AF-A0A1Y4CGG9-F1
#
_cell.length_a   1.000
_cell.length_b   1.000
_cell.length_c   1.000
_cell.angle_alpha   90.00
_cell.angle_beta   90.00
_cell.angle_gamma   90.00
#
_symmetry.space_group_name_H-M   'P 1'
#
loop_
_entity.id
_entity.type
_entity.pdbx_description
1 polymer ?
#
loop_
_entity_poly.entity_id
_entity_poly.type
_entity_poly.pdbx_seq_one_letter_code
_entity_poly.pdbx_strand_id
1 'polypeptide(L)'
;MTKMHATIIKAQDLFDAGTAKRAGQMWGEAINLYMDCIHTLDGFISEIEEEQDEAFRLREKASAAIEFIDDIRSFVNTDLMNP
;
A
#
# COMPACT_ATOMS: atom_id res chain seq x y z
N MET A 1 -6.96 -5.27 22.62
CA MET A 1 -6.62 -5.40 21.19
C MET A 1 -5.21 -5.93 21.09
N THR A 2 -5.00 -7.02 20.33
CA THR A 2 -3.65 -7.57 20.06
C THR A 2 -2.87 -6.63 19.14
N LYS A 3 -1.53 -6.63 19.23
CA LYS A 3 -0.66 -5.77 18.39
C LYS A 3 -0.93 -5.94 16.89
N MET A 4 -1.27 -7.16 16.47
CA MET A 4 -1.71 -7.53 15.13
C MET A 4 -2.86 -6.67 14.60
N HIS A 5 -3.95 -6.54 15.38
CA HIS A 5 -5.14 -5.83 14.94
C HIS A 5 -4.86 -4.34 14.71
N ALA A 6 -3.97 -3.74 15.52
CA ALA A 6 -3.58 -2.34 15.37
C ALA A 6 -2.75 -2.10 14.08
N THR A 7 -1.87 -3.05 13.71
CA THR A 7 -1.06 -2.93 12.50
C THR A 7 -1.89 -3.06 11.23
N ILE A 8 -2.86 -3.99 11.22
CA ILE A 8 -3.76 -4.20 10.08
C ILE A 8 -4.64 -2.96 9.85
N ILE A 9 -5.17 -2.36 10.93
CA ILE A 9 -5.95 -1.12 10.85
C ILE A 9 -5.08 0.00 10.28
N LYS A 10 -3.86 0.19 10.80
CA LYS A 10 -2.95 1.23 10.31
C LYS A 10 -2.62 1.07 8.83
N ALA A 11 -2.32 -0.15 8.38
CA ALA A 11 -2.05 -0.42 6.97
C ALA A 11 -3.27 -0.11 6.08
N GLN A 12 -4.47 -0.45 6.55
CA GLN A 12 -5.72 -0.12 5.85
C GLN A 12 -5.92 1.39 5.74
N ASP A 13 -5.74 2.13 6.84
CA ASP A 13 -5.87 3.59 6.85
C ASP A 13 -4.89 4.27 5.87
N LEU A 14 -3.65 3.77 5.80
CA LEU A 14 -2.64 4.25 4.85
C LEU A 14 -3.05 3.98 3.40
N PHE A 15 -3.59 2.78 3.12
CA PHE A 15 -4.07 2.42 1.79
C PHE A 15 -5.24 3.29 1.33
N ASP A 16 -6.21 3.53 2.23
CA ASP A 16 -7.40 4.33 1.94
C ASP A 16 -7.01 5.81 1.76
N ALA A 17 -6.10 6.32 2.59
CA ALA A 17 -5.54 7.66 2.41
C ALA A 17 -4.80 7.80 1.07
N GLY A 18 -3.98 6.82 0.69
CA GLY A 18 -3.30 6.80 -0.61
C GLY A 18 -4.29 6.84 -1.77
N THR A 19 -5.40 6.10 -1.67
CA THR A 19 -6.48 6.07 -2.66
C THR A 19 -7.21 7.40 -2.77
N ALA A 20 -7.45 8.07 -1.64
CA ALA A 20 -8.00 9.42 -1.64
C ALA A 20 -7.06 10.43 -2.33
N LYS A 21 -5.75 10.35 -2.07
CA LYS A 21 -4.74 11.19 -2.73
C LYS A 21 -4.65 10.91 -4.22
N ARG A 22 -4.72 9.65 -4.63
CA ARG A 22 -4.78 9.23 -6.04
C ARG A 22 -6.00 9.83 -6.74
N ALA A 23 -7.18 9.75 -6.13
CA ALA A 23 -8.40 10.35 -6.68
C ALA A 23 -8.30 11.88 -6.81
N GLY A 24 -7.58 12.52 -5.88
CA GLY A 24 -7.24 13.95 -5.93
C GLY A 24 -6.07 14.32 -6.84
N GLN A 25 -5.54 13.37 -7.64
CA GLN A 25 -4.37 13.55 -8.52
C GLN A 25 -3.08 14.00 -7.81
N MET A 26 -3.01 13.79 -6.49
CA MET A 26 -1.85 14.07 -5.67
C MET A 26 -0.88 12.89 -5.74
N TRP A 27 -0.31 12.64 -6.93
CA TRP A 27 0.42 11.42 -7.26
C TRP A 27 1.58 11.09 -6.31
N GLY A 28 2.41 12.09 -5.99
CA GLY A 28 3.54 11.90 -5.07
C GLY A 28 3.10 11.53 -3.65
N GLU A 29 2.05 12.17 -3.14
CA GLU A 29 1.50 11.85 -1.81
C GLU A 29 0.83 10.47 -1.80
N ALA A 30 0.14 10.10 -2.89
CA ALA A 30 -0.45 8.76 -3.04
C ALA A 30 0.63 7.68 -3.00
N ILE A 31 1.73 7.84 -3.75
CA ILE A 31 2.85 6.89 -3.76
C ILE A 31 3.46 6.75 -2.36
N ASN A 32 3.70 7.85 -1.66
CA ASN A 32 4.28 7.80 -0.32
C ASN A 32 3.38 7.01 0.66
N LEU A 33 2.06 7.22 0.61
CA LEU A 33 1.10 6.51 1.46
C LEU A 33 1.01 5.02 1.13
N TYR A 34 1.07 4.65 -0.15
CA TYR A 34 1.14 3.25 -0.56
C TYR A 34 2.47 2.59 -0.13
N MET A 35 3.59 3.30 -0.20
CA MET A 35 4.87 2.80 0.32
C MET A 35 4.84 2.60 1.85
N ASP A 36 4.28 3.54 2.59
CA ASP A 36 4.12 3.42 4.05
C ASP A 36 3.20 2.24 4.42
N CYS A 37 2.16 1.99 3.63
CA CYS A 37 1.30 0.82 3.75
C CYS A 37 2.11 -0.47 3.56
N ILE A 38 2.88 -0.57 2.48
CA ILE A 38 3.73 -1.74 2.18
C ILE A 38 4.72 -1.99 3.31
N HIS A 39 5.45 -0.97 3.77
CA HIS A 39 6.41 -1.11 4.87
C HIS A 39 5.75 -1.57 6.18
N THR A 40 4.54 -1.05 6.47
CA THR A 40 3.77 -1.45 7.65
C THR A 40 3.35 -2.92 7.58
N LEU A 41 2.94 -3.39 6.40
CA LEU A 41 2.56 -4.78 6.18
C LEU A 41 3.77 -5.73 6.17
N ASP A 42 4.87 -5.37 5.51
CA ASP A 42 6.07 -6.21 5.39
C ASP A 42 6.72 -6.44 6.76
N GLY A 43 6.86 -5.37 7.56
CA GLY A 43 7.36 -5.47 8.93
C GLY A 43 6.51 -6.44 9.77
N PHE A 44 5.19 -6.43 9.58
CA PHE A 44 4.29 -7.30 10.33
C PHE A 44 4.25 -8.74 9.81
N ILE A 45 4.27 -8.95 8.49
CA ILE A 45 4.33 -10.29 7.89
C ILE A 45 5.56 -11.05 8.39
N SER A 46 6.69 -10.36 8.61
CA SER A 46 7.90 -10.96 9.17
C SER A 46 7.75 -11.48 10.61
N GLU A 47 6.73 -11.01 11.34
CA GLU A 47 6.42 -11.42 12.72
C GLU A 47 5.40 -12.58 12.80
N ILE A 48 4.76 -12.96 11.68
CA ILE A 48 3.75 -14.03 11.64
C ILE A 48 4.45 -15.38 11.36
N GLU A 49 4.73 -16.14 12.41
CA GLU A 49 5.39 -17.46 12.28
C GLU A 49 4.40 -18.61 12.00
N GLU A 50 3.12 -18.50 12.35
CA GLU A 50 2.18 -19.65 12.36
C GLU A 50 0.87 -19.45 11.55
N GLU A 51 0.47 -18.22 11.21
CA GLU A 51 -0.80 -17.94 10.49
C GLU A 51 -0.57 -17.66 8.99
N GLN A 52 -0.40 -18.73 8.20
CA GLN A 52 -0.12 -18.60 6.75
C GLN A 52 -1.24 -17.90 5.97
N ASP A 53 -2.51 -18.11 6.32
CA ASP A 53 -3.64 -17.48 5.63
C ASP A 53 -3.70 -15.96 5.86
N GLU A 54 -3.36 -15.52 7.08
CA GLU A 54 -3.34 -14.10 7.45
C GLU A 54 -2.16 -13.40 6.75
N ALA A 55 -0.97 -13.99 6.83
CA ALA A 55 0.21 -13.49 6.11
C ALA A 55 -0.04 -13.42 4.60
N PHE A 56 -0.76 -14.39 4.02
CA PHE A 56 -1.15 -14.38 2.61
C PHE A 56 -2.04 -13.19 2.27
N ARG A 57 -3.12 -12.96 3.03
CA ARG A 57 -4.02 -11.82 2.80
C ARG A 57 -3.31 -10.47 2.91
N LEU A 58 -2.37 -10.35 3.85
CA LEU A 58 -1.58 -9.13 4.00
C LEU A 58 -0.61 -8.92 2.84
N ARG A 59 -0.03 -10.01 2.29
CA ARG A 59 0.76 -9.95 1.06
C ARG A 59 -0.08 -9.52 -0.14
N GLU A 60 -1.31 -10.02 -0.29
CA GLU A 60 -2.20 -9.58 -1.37
C GLU A 60 -2.48 -8.07 -1.30
N LYS A 61 -2.70 -7.53 -0.10
CA LYS A 61 -2.86 -6.07 0.09
C LYS A 61 -1.60 -5.29 -0.26
N ALA A 62 -0.43 -5.77 0.15
CA ALA A 62 0.83 -5.14 -0.20
C ALA A 62 1.05 -5.15 -1.72
N SER A 63 0.74 -6.26 -2.39
CA SER A 63 0.78 -6.36 -3.85
C SER A 63 -0.14 -5.34 -4.54
N ALA A 64 -1.38 -5.18 -4.05
CA ALA A 64 -2.30 -4.18 -4.60
C ALA A 64 -1.76 -2.73 -4.47
N ALA A 65 -1.09 -2.42 -3.35
CA ALA A 65 -0.44 -1.12 -3.18
C ALA A 65 0.73 -0.91 -4.17
N ILE A 66 1.50 -1.97 -4.47
CA ILE A 66 2.57 -1.94 -5.47
C ILE A 66 1.99 -1.68 -6.86
N GLU A 67 0.94 -2.41 -7.26
CA GLU A 67 0.27 -2.22 -8.55
C GLU A 67 -0.22 -0.78 -8.72
N PHE A 68 -0.77 -0.16 -7.66
CA PHE A 68 -1.22 1.23 -7.71
C PHE A 68 -0.08 2.23 -7.84
N ILE A 69 1.08 1.96 -7.24
CA ILE A 69 2.28 2.78 -7.43
C ILE A 69 2.74 2.68 -8.90
N ASP A 70 2.78 1.47 -9.45
CA ASP A 70 3.23 1.24 -10.82
C ASP A 70 2.27 1.85 -11.85
N ASP A 71 0.96 1.77 -11.60
CA ASP A 71 -0.07 2.49 -12.37
C ASP A 71 0.18 4.00 -12.38
N ILE A 72 0.41 4.60 -11.21
CA ILE A 72 0.67 6.05 -11.10
C ILE A 72 1.95 6.41 -11.84
N ARG A 73 3.02 5.63 -11.66
CA ARG A 73 4.30 5.87 -12.35
C ARG A 73 4.16 5.75 -13.86
N SER A 74 3.42 4.74 -14.33
CA SER A 74 3.13 4.54 -15.75
C SER A 74 2.33 5.71 -16.32
N PHE A 75 1.28 6.14 -15.62
CA PHE A 75 0.46 7.29 -16.00
C PHE A 75 1.29 8.57 -16.10
N VAL A 76 2.02 8.92 -15.03
CA VAL A 76 2.85 10.13 -14.98
C VAL A 76 3.95 10.11 -16.05
N ASN A 77 4.61 8.97 -16.26
CA ASN A 77 5.64 8.87 -17.31
C ASN A 77 5.05 8.96 -18.72
N THR A 78 3.84 8.43 -18.95
CA THR A 78 3.15 8.53 -20.25
C THR A 78 2.75 9.97 -20.55
N ASP A 79 2.24 10.70 -19.55
CA ASP A 79 1.88 12.13 -19.65
C ASP A 79 3.09 13.04 -19.92
N LEU A 80 4.29 12.66 -19.44
CA LEU A 80 5.54 13.40 -19.67
C LEU A 80 6.23 13.09 -21.01
N MET A 81 5.98 11.92 -21.59
CA MET A 81 6.60 11.47 -22.86
C MET A 81 5.76 11.78 -24.10
N ASN A 82 4.46 12.09 -23.93
CA ASN A 82 3.57 12.63 -24.96
C ASN A 82 3.22 14.09 -24.62
N PRO A 83 4.09 15.07 -24.91
CA PRO A 83 3.69 16.47 -24.91
C PRO A 83 2.63 16.77 -25.99
#